data_AF-A0A7R9JYK1-F1
#
_entry.id   AF-A0A7R9JYK1-F1
#
_cell.length_a   1.000
_cell.length_b   1.000
_cell.length_c   1.000
_cell.angle_alpha   90.00
_cell.angle_beta   90.00
_cell.angle_gamma   90.00
#
_symmetry.space_group_name_H-M   'P 1'
#
loop_
_entity.id
_entity.type
_entity.pdbx_description
1 polymer ?
#
loop_
_entity_poly.entity_id
_entity_poly.type
_entity_poly.pdbx_seq_one_letter_code
_entity_poly.pdbx_strand_id
1 'polypeptide(L)'
;MVADAWNVLTQDDLNKAWNKLLPEERNKTPKQNETDDNPDNDLEEIVEMFLSIPRFSECDREDVESWIQNDIDDPGYQIMNEDEISALVSFLYTCTGRATHPLYCLDRSTVHVL
;
A
#
# COMPACT_ATOMS: atom_id res chain seq x y z
N MET A 1 -2.72 -0.76 28.84
CA MET A 1 -2.28 0.25 27.84
C MET A 1 -2.64 -0.26 26.46
N VAL A 2 -2.71 0.58 25.43
CA VAL A 2 -3.08 0.12 24.05
C VAL A 2 -2.10 -0.94 23.54
N ALA A 3 -0.81 -0.83 23.90
CA ALA A 3 0.21 -1.83 23.58
C ALA A 3 -0.10 -3.23 24.13
N ASP A 4 -0.65 -3.34 25.33
CA ASP A 4 -0.99 -4.64 25.95
C ASP A 4 -2.19 -5.31 25.27
N ALA A 5 -3.09 -4.51 24.68
CA ALA A 5 -4.26 -5.00 23.98
C ALA A 5 -3.91 -5.72 22.67
N TRP A 6 -2.81 -5.32 22.01
CA TRP A 6 -2.32 -5.97 20.80
C TRP A 6 -1.82 -7.40 21.05
N ASN A 7 -1.33 -7.69 22.25
CA ASN A 7 -0.86 -9.05 22.61
C ASN A 7 -2.00 -10.04 22.87
N VAL A 8 -3.24 -9.55 22.99
CA VAL A 8 -4.44 -10.37 23.23
C VAL A 8 -5.15 -10.70 21.91
N LEU A 9 -4.91 -9.90 20.86
CA LEU A 9 -5.54 -10.11 19.56
C LEU A 9 -5.00 -11.38 18.89
N THR A 10 -5.92 -12.27 18.53
CA THR A 10 -5.59 -13.47 17.79
C THR A 10 -5.72 -13.22 16.28
N GLN A 11 -5.07 -14.06 15.48
CA GLN A 11 -5.19 -14.02 14.02
C GLN A 11 -6.66 -14.19 13.56
N ASP A 12 -7.44 -14.99 14.29
CA ASP A 12 -8.86 -15.19 14.00
C ASP A 12 -9.69 -13.93 14.22
N ASP A 13 -9.34 -13.12 15.24
CA ASP A 13 -10.02 -11.86 15.50
C ASP A 13 -9.75 -10.84 14.39
N LEU A 14 -8.51 -10.80 13.91
CA LEU A 14 -8.10 -9.96 12.77
C LEU A 14 -8.82 -10.40 11.49
N ASN A 15 -8.84 -11.70 11.19
CA ASN A 15 -9.53 -12.24 10.01
C ASN A 15 -11.03 -11.92 10.04
N LYS A 16 -11.69 -12.08 11.19
CA LYS A 16 -13.11 -11.72 11.36
C LYS A 16 -13.36 -10.23 11.21
N ALA A 17 -12.48 -9.39 11.75
CA ALA A 17 -12.58 -7.94 11.59
C ALA A 17 -12.41 -7.54 10.12
N TRP A 18 -11.43 -8.13 9.43
CA TRP A 18 -11.19 -7.83 8.02
C TRP A 18 -12.35 -8.28 7.13
N ASN A 19 -12.88 -9.48 7.35
CA ASN A 19 -14.01 -10.01 6.58
C ASN A 19 -15.30 -9.19 6.76
N LYS A 20 -15.43 -8.42 7.86
CA LYS A 20 -16.56 -7.50 8.07
C LYS A 20 -16.41 -6.18 7.31
N LEU A 21 -15.17 -5.76 7.08
CA LEU A 21 -14.85 -4.50 6.40
C LEU A 21 -14.80 -4.67 4.88
N LEU A 22 -14.57 -5.88 4.39
CA LEU A 22 -14.61 -6.21 2.97
C LEU A 22 -16.07 -6.49 2.57
N PRO A 23 -16.70 -5.67 1.70
CA PRO A 23 -18.00 -6.02 1.14
C PRO A 23 -17.89 -7.32 0.34
N GLU A 24 -18.87 -8.22 0.47
CA GLU A 24 -18.95 -9.48 -0.31
C GLU A 24 -18.86 -9.26 -1.83
N GLU A 25 -19.06 -8.03 -2.30
CA GLU A 25 -19.09 -7.65 -3.71
C GLU A 25 -17.73 -7.70 -4.41
N ARG A 26 -16.59 -7.79 -3.70
CA ARG A 26 -15.26 -7.93 -4.33
C ARG A 26 -15.06 -9.26 -5.08
N ASN A 27 -15.96 -10.23 -4.92
CA ASN A 27 -15.95 -11.47 -5.73
C ASN A 27 -16.61 -11.31 -7.11
N LYS A 28 -17.20 -10.14 -7.42
CA LYS A 28 -17.59 -9.79 -8.77
C LYS A 28 -16.37 -9.16 -9.43
N THR A 29 -15.85 -9.83 -10.46
CA THR A 29 -14.77 -9.35 -11.32
C THR A 29 -14.91 -7.84 -11.57
N PRO A 30 -13.84 -7.04 -11.42
CA PRO A 30 -13.90 -5.64 -11.78
C PRO A 30 -14.30 -5.57 -13.25
N LYS A 31 -15.38 -4.84 -13.56
CA LYS A 31 -15.54 -4.33 -14.92
C LYS A 31 -14.34 -3.41 -15.14
N GLN A 32 -13.38 -3.87 -15.93
CA GLN A 32 -12.47 -2.98 -16.61
C GLN A 32 -13.34 -2.10 -17.49
N ASN A 33 -13.72 -0.94 -16.96
CA ASN A 33 -14.10 0.16 -17.81
C ASN A 33 -12.81 0.57 -18.49
N GLU A 34 -12.79 0.49 -19.81
CA GLU A 34 -11.73 1.06 -20.63
C GLU A 34 -11.77 2.57 -20.39
N THR A 35 -11.00 3.05 -19.42
CA THR A 35 -10.86 4.48 -19.17
C THR A 35 -9.93 5.04 -20.25
N ASP A 36 -10.41 6.07 -20.93
CA ASP A 36 -9.59 6.94 -21.77
C ASP A 36 -8.39 7.40 -20.93
N ASP A 37 -7.16 7.13 -21.38
CA ASP A 37 -5.89 7.41 -20.67
C ASP A 37 -5.59 8.92 -20.58
N ASN A 38 -6.60 9.72 -20.25
CA ASN A 38 -6.47 11.15 -20.03
C ASN A 38 -6.31 11.42 -18.52
N PRO A 39 -5.09 11.73 -18.04
CA PRO A 39 -4.83 11.95 -16.62
C PRO A 39 -5.65 13.10 -16.02
N ASP A 40 -6.09 14.06 -16.85
CA ASP A 40 -6.96 15.16 -16.42
C ASP A 40 -8.38 14.68 -16.07
N ASN A 41 -8.84 13.58 -16.68
CA ASN A 41 -10.16 13.00 -16.41
C ASN A 41 -10.17 12.27 -15.06
N ASP A 42 -9.07 11.58 -14.73
CA ASP A 42 -8.92 10.86 -13.47
C ASP A 42 -8.89 11.80 -12.26
N LEU A 43 -8.21 12.95 -12.37
CA LEU A 43 -8.20 13.96 -11.31
C LEU A 43 -9.61 14.49 -11.02
N GLU A 44 -10.38 14.79 -12.07
CA GLU A 44 -11.73 15.35 -11.91
C GLU A 44 -12.70 14.33 -11.30
N GLU A 45 -12.62 13.05 -11.69
CA GLU A 45 -13.40 11.97 -11.07
C GLU A 45 -13.13 11.85 -9.56
N ILE A 46 -11.85 11.92 -9.18
CA ILE A 46 -11.44 11.84 -7.77
C ILE A 46 -11.94 13.05 -6.99
N VAL A 47 -11.81 14.26 -7.54
CA VAL A 47 -12.33 15.50 -6.93
C VAL A 47 -13.83 15.42 -6.71
N GLU A 48 -14.59 14.99 -7.72
CA GLU A 48 -16.04 14.80 -7.60
C GLU A 48 -16.39 13.76 -6.52
N MET A 49 -15.63 12.66 -6.44
CA MET A 49 -15.82 11.64 -5.40
C MET A 49 -15.62 12.22 -4.00
N PHE A 50 -14.55 12.98 -3.75
CA PHE A 50 -14.30 13.59 -2.44
C PHE A 50 -15.39 14.58 -2.04
N LEU A 51 -15.80 15.45 -2.97
CA LEU A 51 -16.86 16.44 -2.73
C LEU A 51 -18.24 15.80 -2.50
N SER A 52 -18.48 14.58 -3.03
CA SER A 52 -19.71 13.84 -2.78
C SER A 52 -19.86 13.38 -1.32
N ILE A 53 -18.77 13.33 -0.54
CA ILE A 53 -18.76 12.88 0.84
C ILE A 53 -18.82 14.11 1.77
N PRO A 54 -19.90 14.30 2.56
CA PRO A 54 -20.10 15.52 3.35
C PRO A 54 -19.02 15.85 4.38
N ARG A 55 -18.19 14.87 4.76
CA ARG A 55 -17.09 15.05 5.73
C ARG A 55 -15.87 15.75 5.12
N PHE A 56 -15.74 15.75 3.78
CA PHE A 56 -14.60 16.33 3.08
C PHE A 56 -14.95 17.70 2.45
N SER A 57 -15.92 18.41 3.01
CA SER A 57 -16.31 19.76 2.54
C SER A 57 -15.21 20.82 2.69
N GLU A 58 -14.17 20.51 3.46
CA GLU A 58 -13.01 21.38 3.68
C GLU A 58 -11.89 21.14 2.67
N CYS A 59 -11.97 20.06 1.88
CA CYS A 59 -10.98 19.72 0.87
C CYS A 59 -11.41 20.29 -0.48
N ASP A 60 -10.55 21.10 -1.09
CA ASP A 60 -10.77 21.65 -2.42
C ASP A 60 -10.00 20.88 -3.51
N ARG A 61 -10.13 21.33 -4.76
CA ARG A 61 -9.44 20.72 -5.89
C ARG A 61 -7.92 20.77 -5.73
N GLU A 62 -7.40 21.86 -5.15
CA GLU A 62 -5.98 22.11 -5.02
C GLU A 62 -5.36 21.18 -3.97
N ASP A 63 -6.11 20.88 -2.90
CA ASP A 63 -5.74 19.86 -1.92
C ASP A 63 -5.60 18.47 -2.57
N VAL A 64 -6.61 18.05 -3.35
CA VAL A 64 -6.62 16.74 -4.03
C VAL A 64 -5.50 16.65 -5.06
N GLU A 65 -5.30 17.70 -5.85
CA GLU A 65 -4.22 17.79 -6.83
C GLU A 65 -2.84 17.72 -6.16
N SER A 66 -2.66 18.41 -5.03
CA SER A 66 -1.43 18.33 -4.25
C SER A 66 -1.16 16.92 -3.71
N TRP A 67 -2.18 16.18 -3.28
CA TRP A 67 -2.00 14.82 -2.79
C TRP A 67 -1.56 13.87 -3.90
N ILE A 68 -2.21 13.96 -5.07
CA ILE A 68 -1.83 13.14 -6.23
C ILE A 68 -0.41 13.48 -6.68
N GLN A 69 -0.06 14.78 -6.73
CA GLN A 69 1.27 15.22 -7.14
C GLN A 69 2.37 14.75 -6.18
N ASN A 70 2.09 14.63 -4.88
CA ASN A 70 3.04 14.11 -3.90
C ASN A 70 3.39 12.63 -4.15
N ASP A 71 2.45 11.87 -4.72
CA ASP A 71 2.62 10.45 -5.02
C ASP A 71 3.26 10.19 -6.40
N ILE A 72 3.44 11.21 -7.25
CA ILE A 72 4.05 11.05 -8.58
C ILE A 72 5.54 10.66 -8.50
N ASP A 73 6.24 11.26 -7.53
CA ASP A 73 7.66 10.99 -7.30
C ASP A 73 7.87 9.94 -6.20
N ASP A 74 6.80 9.51 -5.50
CA ASP A 74 6.84 8.34 -4.64
C ASP A 74 6.65 7.11 -5.52
N PRO A 75 7.69 6.27 -5.72
CA PRO A 75 7.53 5.02 -6.47
C PRO A 75 6.37 4.15 -5.95
N GLY A 76 5.91 4.36 -4.72
CA GLY A 76 4.84 3.59 -4.12
C GLY A 76 5.19 2.10 -4.06
N TYR A 77 4.25 1.29 -3.60
CA TYR A 77 4.40 -0.17 -3.56
C TYR A 77 4.23 -0.83 -4.93
N GLN A 78 4.17 -0.06 -6.03
CA GLN A 78 3.83 -0.56 -7.36
C GLN A 78 5.02 -0.60 -8.35
N ILE A 79 6.25 -0.71 -7.86
CA ILE A 79 7.42 -0.91 -8.74
C ILE A 79 7.88 -2.37 -8.82
N MET A 80 7.53 -3.18 -7.83
CA MET A 80 8.03 -4.55 -7.79
C MET A 80 7.18 -5.46 -8.67
N ASN A 81 7.76 -5.95 -9.76
CA ASN A 81 7.16 -7.03 -10.54
C ASN A 81 7.08 -8.32 -9.70
N GLU A 82 6.36 -9.34 -10.18
CA GLU A 82 6.17 -10.60 -9.44
C GLU A 82 7.51 -11.24 -9.02
N ASP A 83 8.53 -11.16 -9.87
CA ASP A 83 9.86 -11.70 -9.56
C ASP A 83 10.54 -10.91 -8.43
N GLU A 84 10.45 -9.59 -8.47
CA GLU A 84 10.99 -8.70 -7.44
C GLU A 84 10.27 -8.89 -6.10
N ILE A 85 8.94 -9.03 -6.11
CA ILE A 85 8.14 -9.34 -4.91
C ILE A 85 8.58 -10.70 -4.36
N SER A 86 8.70 -11.72 -5.21
CA SER A 86 9.12 -13.06 -4.80
C SER A 86 10.51 -13.07 -4.17
N ALA A 87 11.43 -12.26 -4.71
CA ALA A 87 12.79 -12.09 -4.21
C ALA A 87 12.80 -11.37 -2.86
N LEU A 88 12.02 -10.29 -2.70
CA LEU A 88 11.90 -9.57 -1.43
C LEU A 88 11.32 -10.46 -0.33
N VAL A 89 10.24 -11.17 -0.62
CA VAL A 89 9.60 -12.08 0.33
C VAL A 89 10.59 -13.17 0.73
N SER A 90 11.29 -13.77 -0.24
CA SER A 90 12.32 -14.79 0.04
C SER A 90 13.46 -14.23 0.90
N PHE A 91 13.93 -13.02 0.62
CA PHE A 91 14.95 -12.34 1.42
C PHE A 91 14.48 -12.14 2.86
N LEU A 92 13.27 -11.62 3.07
CA LEU A 92 12.72 -11.42 4.41
C LEU A 92 12.54 -12.74 5.18
N TYR A 93 12.10 -13.82 4.53
CA TYR A 93 12.01 -15.15 5.17
C TYR A 93 13.38 -15.70 5.58
N THR A 94 14.42 -15.48 4.77
CA THR A 94 15.78 -15.93 5.12
C THR A 94 16.43 -15.06 6.22
N CYS A 95 16.14 -13.76 6.26
CA CYS A 95 16.62 -12.86 7.30
C CYS A 95 15.87 -13.01 8.63
N THR A 96 14.57 -13.31 8.61
CA THR A 96 13.76 -13.48 9.82
C THR A 96 13.78 -14.92 10.35
N GLY A 97 14.00 -15.92 9.49
CA GLY A 97 14.11 -17.34 9.86
C GLY A 97 15.41 -17.74 10.55
N ARG A 98 16.37 -16.82 10.69
CA ARG A 98 17.67 -17.07 11.34
C ARG A 98 17.93 -16.07 12.48
N ALA A 99 16.95 -15.90 13.37
CA ALA A 99 17.13 -15.22 14.65
C ALA A 99 17.99 -16.03 15.65
N THR A 100 19.19 -16.44 15.21
CA THR A 100 20.28 -16.92 16.08
C THR A 100 21.61 -16.33 15.62
N HIS A 101 21.69 -15.01 15.44
CA HIS A 101 22.85 -14.15 15.74
C HIS A 101 22.71 -12.76 15.04
N PRO A 102 22.68 -11.64 15.79
CA PRO A 102 22.27 -10.33 15.25
C PRO A 102 23.42 -9.48 14.66
N LEU A 103 24.29 -10.01 13.80
CA LEU A 103 25.43 -9.20 13.29
C LEU A 103 25.83 -9.36 11.81
N TYR A 104 25.04 -9.98 10.93
CA TYR A 104 25.50 -10.23 9.55
C TYR A 104 24.56 -9.79 8.42
N CYS A 105 23.76 -8.74 8.60
CA CYS A 105 22.95 -8.18 7.50
C CYS A 105 23.52 -6.90 6.87
N LEU A 106 24.70 -6.45 7.28
CA LEU A 106 25.40 -5.33 6.64
C LEU A 106 26.85 -5.72 6.39
N ASP A 107 27.12 -6.42 5.28
CA ASP A 107 28.42 -6.28 4.63
C ASP A 107 28.32 -5.22 3.53
N ARG A 108 28.93 -4.10 3.89
CA ARG A 108 29.25 -2.95 3.07
C ARG A 108 30.58 -3.27 2.36
N SER A 109 30.52 -3.86 1.17
CA SER A 109 31.63 -3.99 0.21
C SER A 109 31.00 -4.35 -1.15
N THR A 110 31.12 -3.62 -2.25
CA THR A 110 32.19 -2.72 -2.70
C THR A 110 31.61 -1.80 -3.77
N VAL A 111 31.63 -0.48 -3.52
CA VAL A 111 31.69 0.50 -4.61
C VAL A 111 33.00 0.22 -5.32
N HIS A 112 32.97 -0.53 -6.42
CA HIS A 112 34.13 -0.59 -7.32
C HIS A 112 33.94 0.45 -8.40
N VAL A 113 34.64 1.56 -8.16
CA VAL A 113 35.16 2.46 -9.19
C VAL A 113 35.80 1.62 -10.30
N LEU A 114 35.27 1.73 -11.51
CA LEU A 114 36.00 1.93 -12.77
C LEU A 114 35.04 2.52 -13.81
#